data_AF-D6A4I5-F1
#
_entry.id   AF-D6A4I5-F1
#
_cell.length_a   1.000
_cell.length_b   1.000
_cell.length_c   1.000
_cell.angle_alpha   90.00
_cell.angle_beta   90.00
_cell.angle_gamma   90.00
#
_symmetry.space_group_name_H-M   'P 1'
#
loop_
_entity.id
_entity.type
_entity.pdbx_description
1 polymer ?
#
loop_
_entity_poly.entity_id
_entity_poly.type
_entity_poly.pdbx_seq_one_letter_code
_entity_poly.pdbx_strand_id
1 'polypeptide(L)' 'MTDHDFTPGRRSRKGRPSMSPEAQAIADELARRAAQMWAESDGGLSIREAVELAAFRMGVEVPQTVTEPAVE' A
#
# COMPACT_ATOMS: atom_id res chain seq x y z
N MET A 1 0.92 -36.91 8.94
CA MET A 1 1.22 -35.51 9.32
C MET A 1 2.26 -35.06 8.34
N THR A 2 1.84 -34.37 7.28
CA THR A 2 2.75 -33.96 6.20
C THR A 2 3.06 -32.49 6.44
N ASP A 3 4.26 -32.21 6.93
CA ASP A 3 4.80 -30.87 7.02
C ASP A 3 4.89 -30.30 5.60
N HIS A 4 3.94 -29.45 5.24
CA HIS A 4 4.03 -28.66 4.03
C HIS A 4 5.01 -27.51 4.30
N ASP A 5 6.29 -27.76 4.04
CA ASP A 5 7.30 -26.72 3.93
C ASP A 5 6.83 -25.69 2.90
N PHE A 6 6.34 -24.55 3.39
CA PHE A 6 6.07 -23.39 2.55
C PHE A 6 7.41 -22.89 2.02
N THR A 7 7.78 -23.37 0.83
CA THR A 7 8.90 -22.80 0.08
C THR A 7 8.32 -21.59 -0.66
N PRO A 8 8.63 -20.34 -0.26
CA PRO A 8 8.13 -19.18 -1.00
C PRO A 8 8.60 -19.32 -2.45
N GLY A 9 7.63 -19.54 -3.34
CA GLY A 9 7.90 -19.85 -4.73
C GLY A 9 8.80 -18.79 -5.33
N ARG A 10 9.85 -19.24 -6.01
CA ARG A 10 10.81 -18.44 -6.79
C ARG A 10 10.17 -17.76 -8.01
N ARG A 11 8.89 -17.36 -7.93
CA ARG A 11 8.33 -16.26 -8.72
C ARG A 11 8.97 -14.98 -8.20
N SER A 12 10.28 -14.91 -8.45
CA SER A 12 11.12 -13.77 -8.17
C SER A 12 10.39 -12.55 -8.68
N ARG A 13 10.27 -11.51 -7.84
CA ARG A 13 9.94 -10.14 -8.24
C ARG A 13 11.05 -9.58 -9.15
N LYS A 14 11.41 -10.32 -10.21
CA LYS A 14 12.47 -10.03 -11.17
C LYS A 14 11.95 -8.85 -11.97
N GLY A 15 12.36 -7.64 -11.57
CA GLY A 15 11.92 -6.39 -12.17
C GLY A 15 11.26 -5.40 -11.21
N ARG A 16 10.93 -5.78 -9.96
CA ARG A 16 10.56 -4.76 -8.96
C ARG A 16 11.86 -4.20 -8.40
N PRO A 17 12.17 -2.90 -8.57
CA PRO A 17 13.29 -2.31 -7.86
C PRO A 17 13.12 -2.61 -6.38
N SER A 18 14.17 -3.17 -5.77
CA SER A 18 14.19 -3.37 -4.33
C SER A 18 14.03 -1.99 -3.69
N MET A 19 12.90 -1.77 -3.05
CA MET A 19 12.65 -0.56 -2.27
C MET A 19 13.75 -0.45 -1.21
N SER A 20 14.27 0.76 -0.98
CA SER A 20 15.24 0.93 0.11
C SER A 20 14.57 0.55 1.44
N PRO A 21 15.33 0.08 2.45
CA PRO A 21 14.76 -0.25 3.76
C PRO A 21 13.98 0.91 4.37
N GLU A 22 14.43 2.15 4.14
CA GLU A 22 13.75 3.38 4.55
C GLU A 22 12.41 3.56 3.83
N ALA A 23 12.38 3.40 2.51
CA ALA A 23 11.15 3.52 1.74
C ALA A 23 10.15 2.39 2.08
N GLN A 24 10.65 1.20 2.43
CA GLN A 24 9.80 0.11 2.93
C GLN A 24 9.20 0.45 4.31
N ALA A 25 9.99 1.00 5.23
CA ALA A 25 9.50 1.42 6.54
C ALA A 25 8.41 2.52 6.44
N ILE A 26 8.59 3.47 5.52
CA ILE A 26 7.57 4.49 5.21
C ILE A 26 6.30 3.85 4.67
N ALA A 27 6.42 2.89 3.75
CA ALA A 27 5.27 2.18 3.18
C ALA A 27 4.51 1.35 4.24
N ASP A 28 5.23 0.70 5.15
CA ASP A 28 4.64 -0.10 6.23
C ASP A 28 3.88 0.78 7.23
N GLU A 29 4.45 1.94 7.60
CA GLU A 29 3.80 2.91 8.48
C GLU A 29 2.57 3.55 7.81
N LEU A 30 2.67 3.86 6.51
CA LEU A 30 1.54 4.34 5.72
C LEU A 30 0.39 3.34 5.72
N ALA A 31 0.69 2.07 5.45
CA ALA A 31 -0.29 0.99 5.44
C ALA A 31 -0.95 0.81 6.81
N ARG A 32 -0.18 0.87 7.91
CA ARG A 32 -0.69 0.80 9.28
C ARG A 32 -1.69 1.94 9.56
N ARG A 33 -1.32 3.17 9.24
CA ARG A 33 -2.17 4.35 9.47
C ARG A 33 -3.45 4.31 8.62
N ALA A 34 -3.34 3.94 7.36
CA ALA A 34 -4.49 3.80 6.48
C ALA A 34 -5.46 2.71 6.99
N ALA A 35 -4.94 1.56 7.43
CA ALA A 35 -5.77 0.49 7.99
C ALA A 35 -6.49 0.93 9.27
N GLN A 36 -5.82 1.69 10.14
CA GLN A 36 -6.43 2.25 11.34
C GLN A 36 -7.56 3.23 10.98
N MET A 37 -7.32 4.18 10.07
CA MET A 37 -8.34 5.15 9.66
C MET A 37 -9.53 4.48 8.99
N TRP A 38 -9.27 3.46 8.16
CA TRP A 38 -10.32 2.69 7.52
C TRP A 38 -11.19 1.94 8.55
N ALA A 39 -10.57 1.32 9.55
CA ALA A 39 -11.27 0.64 10.64
C ALA A 39 -12.08 1.61 11.53
N GLU A 40 -11.53 2.79 11.81
CA GLU A 40 -12.22 3.85 12.59
C GLU A 40 -13.39 4.47 11.83
N SER A 41 -13.38 4.38 10.49
CA SER A 41 -14.38 5.04 9.67
C SER A 41 -15.70 4.28 9.51
N ASP A 42 -15.81 3.04 10.00
CA ASP A 42 -17.03 2.21 9.96
C ASP A 42 -17.76 2.22 8.59
N GLY A 43 -16.99 2.13 7.50
CA GLY A 43 -17.51 2.15 6.12
C GLY A 43 -17.69 3.53 5.49
N GLY A 44 -17.38 4.62 6.21
CA GLY A 44 -17.42 6.00 5.70
C GLY A 44 -16.25 6.38 4.78
N LEU A 45 -15.16 5.60 4.79
CA LEU A 45 -13.98 5.80 3.94
C LEU A 45 -13.70 4.52 3.15
N SER A 46 -13.39 4.69 1.87
CA SER A 46 -12.77 3.65 1.07
C SER A 46 -11.30 3.47 1.47
N ILE A 47 -10.75 2.29 1.18
CA ILE A 47 -9.32 2.00 1.43
C ILE A 47 -8.42 3.02 0.72
N ARG A 48 -8.80 3.45 -0.49
CA ARG A 48 -8.06 4.45 -1.26
C ARG A 48 -8.03 5.80 -0.52
N GLU A 49 -9.18 6.28 -0.05
CA GLU A 49 -9.28 7.55 0.69
C GLU A 49 -8.52 7.47 2.01
N ALA A 50 -8.56 6.34 2.71
CA ALA A 50 -7.78 6.14 3.92
C ALA A 50 -6.26 6.19 3.66
N VAL A 51 -5.79 5.64 2.54
CA VAL A 51 -4.38 5.73 2.11
C VAL A 51 -4.00 7.17 1.75
N GLU A 52 -4.82 7.86 0.97
CA GLU A 52 -4.60 9.26 0.60
C GLU A 52 -4.53 10.16 1.84
N LEU A 53 -5.44 9.97 2.79
CA LEU A 53 -5.48 10.73 4.04
C LEU A 53 -4.31 10.41 4.96
N ALA A 54 -3.91 9.14 5.04
CA ALA A 54 -2.72 8.73 5.79
C ALA A 54 -1.44 9.32 5.21
N ALA A 55 -1.29 9.33 3.88
CA ALA A 55 -0.12 9.89 3.23
C ALA A 55 -0.06 11.42 3.35
N PHE A 56 -1.20 12.10 3.21
CA PHE A 56 -1.32 13.54 3.49
C PHE A 56 -0.86 13.86 4.92
N ARG A 57 -1.30 13.08 5.92
CA ARG A 57 -0.88 13.25 7.33
C ARG A 57 0.59 12.93 7.57
N MET A 58 1.21 12.10 6.73
CA MET A 58 2.64 11.80 6.78
C MET A 58 3.51 12.80 6.03
N GLY A 59 2.91 13.75 5.29
CA GLY A 59 3.65 14.65 4.40
C GLY A 59 4.30 13.92 3.21
N VAL A 60 3.77 12.74 2.85
CA VAL A 60 4.26 11.92 1.74
C VAL A 60 3.39 12.21 0.53
N GLU A 61 4.01 12.60 -0.59
CA GLU A 61 3.29 12.72 -1.86
C GLU A 61 2.86 11.33 -2.35
N VAL A 62 1.54 11.13 -2.42
CA VAL A 62 0.98 9.98 -3.13
C VAL A 62 1.02 10.32 -4.60
N PRO A 63 1.55 9.44 -5.48
CA PRO A 63 1.39 9.64 -6.90
C PRO A 63 -0.10 9.68 -7.20
N GLN A 64 -0.60 10.86 -7.58
CA GLN A 64 -1.97 11.01 -8.05
C GLN A 64 -2.06 10.26 -9.37
N THR A 65 -2.68 9.08 -9.37
CA THR A 65 -3.06 8.42 -10.62
C THR A 65 -4.21 9.23 -11.21
N VAL A 66 -3.88 10.32 -11.89
CA VAL A 66 -4.80 11.00 -12.80
C VAL A 66 -5.05 10.01 -13.93
N THR A 67 -6.08 9.19 -13.76
CA THR A 67 -6.71 8.55 -14.92
C THR A 67 -7.44 9.68 -15.60
N GLU A 68 -6.77 10.36 -16.53
CA GLU A 68 -7.48 11.23 -17.46
C GLU A 68 -8.55 10.35 -18.13
N PRO A 69 -9.85 10.68 -18.01
CA PRO A 69 -10.83 10.00 -18.84
C PRO A 69 -10.44 10.32 -20.28
N ALA A 70 -10.12 9.29 -21.05
CA ALA A 70 -9.93 9.42 -22.49
C ALA A 70 -11.20 10.06 -23.04
N VAL A 71 -11.12 11.35 -23.37
CA VAL A 71 -12.20 12.08 -24.04
C VAL A 71 -12.17 11.57 -25.49
N GLU A 72 -13.28 10.94 -25.87
CA GLU A 72 -13.62 10.48 -27.22
C GLU A 72 -13.73 11.64 -28.22
#